data_AF-A0A1I4XPW7-F1
#
_entry.id   AF-A0A1I4XPW7-F1
#
_cell.length_a   1.000
_cell.length_b   1.000
_cell.length_c   1.000
_cell.angle_alpha   90.00
_cell.angle_beta   90.00
_cell.angle_gamma   90.00
#
_symmetry.space_group_name_H-M   'P 1'
#
loop_
_entity.id
_entity.type
_entity.pdbx_description
1 polymer ?
#
loop_
_entity_poly.entity_id
_entity_poly.type
_entity_poly.pdbx_seq_one_letter_code
_entity_poly.pdbx_strand_id
1 'polypeptide(L)'
;MRRDLQREAENGLGKSVLKGIRWLLLKHPDNLDDTRNERQRLEEALKLNEPLATTCYMKEELRNSWHQPDKTAAQRALDEWEKKAAASDINMLKQFSKIIATYRSGILAYFDFNGLSTGPLEGINNKITPLHKMAYGFRDVEFFKVKIMALHETSYVLVG
;
A
#
# COMPACT_ATOMS: atom_id res chain seq x y z
N MET A 1 -9.21 -10.84 3.21
CA MET A 1 -7.87 -11.08 3.80
C MET A 1 -7.91 -11.24 5.32
N ARG A 2 -8.09 -10.19 6.14
CA ARG A 2 -8.08 -10.31 7.62
C ARG A 2 -9.19 -11.21 8.18
N ARG A 3 -10.41 -11.13 7.62
CA ARG A 3 -11.57 -11.93 8.08
C ARG A 3 -11.53 -13.37 7.58
N ASP A 4 -11.03 -13.58 6.36
CA ASP A 4 -10.96 -14.91 5.75
C ASP A 4 -9.80 -15.72 6.34
N LEU A 5 -8.62 -15.12 6.51
CA LEU A 5 -7.50 -15.72 7.26
C LEU A 5 -7.85 -15.97 8.73
N GLN A 6 -8.69 -15.12 9.32
CA GLN A 6 -9.18 -15.33 10.67
C GLN A 6 -10.13 -16.54 10.73
N ARG A 7 -11.03 -16.71 9.75
CA ARG A 7 -11.90 -17.91 9.65
C ARG A 7 -11.12 -19.19 9.42
N GLU A 8 -10.09 -19.14 8.56
CA GLU A 8 -9.24 -20.30 8.25
C GLU A 8 -8.35 -20.69 9.45
N ALA A 9 -7.86 -19.69 10.20
CA ALA A 9 -7.12 -19.89 11.45
C ALA A 9 -8.03 -20.19 12.66
N GLU A 10 -9.33 -19.89 12.61
CA GLU A 10 -10.33 -20.26 13.63
C GLU A 10 -10.65 -21.77 13.59
N ASN A 11 -10.42 -22.43 12.45
CA ASN A 11 -10.66 -23.87 12.24
C ASN A 11 -9.42 -24.75 12.49
N GLY A 12 -8.26 -24.18 12.82
CA GLY A 12 -7.01 -24.91 13.10
C GLY A 12 -6.25 -24.32 14.28
N LEU A 13 -5.25 -25.05 14.81
CA LEU A 13 -4.41 -24.74 15.99
C LEU A 13 -3.66 -23.37 15.98
N GLY A 14 -3.92 -22.45 15.03
CA GLY A 14 -3.14 -21.23 14.74
C GLY A 14 -3.53 -19.95 15.51
N LYS A 15 -4.50 -20.02 16.43
CA LYS A 15 -5.05 -18.82 17.12
C LYS A 15 -4.03 -18.08 18.00
N SER A 16 -3.01 -18.77 18.53
CA SER A 16 -1.97 -18.16 19.39
C SER A 16 -0.87 -17.46 18.57
N VAL A 17 -0.47 -18.06 17.45
CA VAL A 17 0.66 -17.60 16.64
C VAL A 17 0.36 -16.26 15.97
N LEU A 18 -0.85 -16.06 15.44
CA LEU A 18 -1.19 -14.80 14.74
C LEU A 18 -1.33 -13.58 15.67
N LYS A 19 -1.48 -13.79 16.99
CA LYS A 19 -1.69 -12.71 17.97
C LYS A 19 -0.35 -12.04 18.33
N GLY A 20 0.06 -11.08 17.50
CA GLY A 20 1.27 -10.27 17.69
C GLY A 20 2.10 -10.11 16.41
N ILE A 21 1.96 -11.04 15.47
CA ILE A 21 2.68 -11.05 14.18
C ILE A 21 2.01 -10.09 13.17
N ARG A 22 0.76 -9.70 13.42
CA ARG A 22 0.02 -8.74 12.59
C ARG A 22 0.81 -7.46 12.29
N TRP A 23 1.50 -6.91 13.29
CA TRP A 23 2.30 -5.68 13.11
C TRP A 23 3.61 -5.95 12.38
N LEU A 24 4.18 -7.15 12.53
CA LEU A 24 5.39 -7.57 11.83
C LEU A 24 5.15 -7.70 10.32
N LEU A 25 3.99 -8.23 9.91
CA LEU A 25 3.60 -8.34 8.49
C LEU A 25 3.44 -6.98 7.78
N LEU A 26 3.20 -5.92 8.55
CA LEU A 26 2.99 -4.55 8.05
C LEU A 26 4.28 -3.71 8.06
N LYS A 27 5.31 -4.14 8.79
CA LYS A 27 6.59 -3.45 8.82
C LYS A 27 7.33 -3.67 7.50
N HIS A 28 8.04 -2.63 7.10
CA HIS A 28 9.06 -2.73 6.06
C HIS A 28 10.17 -3.69 6.54
N PRO A 29 10.76 -4.55 5.67
CA PRO A 29 11.88 -5.42 6.04
C PRO A 29 13.03 -4.71 6.77
N ASP A 30 13.46 -3.56 6.26
CA ASP A 30 14.49 -2.69 6.88
C ASP A 30 14.08 -2.04 8.22
N ASN A 31 12.79 -2.04 8.55
CA ASN A 31 12.27 -1.51 9.82
C ASN A 31 11.97 -2.62 10.84
N LEU A 32 12.39 -3.86 10.56
CA LEU A 32 12.29 -4.97 11.50
C LEU A 32 13.33 -4.80 12.60
N ASP A 33 12.88 -5.00 13.84
CA ASP A 33 13.72 -4.88 15.02
C ASP A 33 14.39 -6.22 15.35
N ASP A 34 15.69 -6.31 15.04
CA ASP A 34 16.50 -7.49 15.32
C ASP A 34 16.63 -7.75 16.84
N THR A 35 16.57 -6.72 17.69
CA THR A 35 16.66 -6.89 19.16
C THR A 35 15.45 -7.59 19.76
N ARG A 36 14.33 -7.59 19.03
CA ARG A 36 13.07 -8.25 19.42
C ARG A 36 12.80 -9.52 18.62
N ASN A 37 13.81 -10.03 17.90
CA ASN A 37 13.73 -11.21 17.03
C ASN A 37 12.56 -11.13 16.03
N GLU A 38 12.22 -9.93 15.54
CA GLU A 38 11.05 -9.73 14.69
C GLU A 38 11.16 -10.49 13.36
N ARG A 39 12.37 -10.57 12.79
CA ARG A 39 12.63 -11.31 11.56
C ARG A 39 12.37 -12.81 11.73
N GLN A 40 12.88 -13.42 12.79
CA GLN A 40 12.66 -14.84 13.07
C GLN A 40 11.19 -15.14 13.32
N ARG A 41 10.50 -14.30 14.11
CA ARG A 41 9.06 -14.48 14.39
C ARG A 41 8.20 -14.31 13.13
N LEU A 42 8.59 -13.42 12.23
CA LEU A 42 7.96 -13.27 10.92
C LEU A 42 8.17 -14.54 10.09
N GLU A 43 9.40 -15.05 9.98
CA GLU A 43 9.70 -16.29 9.25
C GLU A 43 8.94 -17.51 9.77
N GLU A 44 8.88 -17.69 11.10
CA GLU A 44 8.11 -18.78 11.72
C GLU A 44 6.63 -18.70 11.37
N ALA A 45 6.06 -17.50 11.32
CA ALA A 45 4.68 -17.29 10.92
C ALA A 45 4.41 -17.63 9.46
N LEU A 46 5.34 -17.24 8.57
CA LEU A 46 5.24 -17.54 7.15
C LEU A 46 5.38 -19.05 6.91
N LYS A 47 6.27 -19.74 7.63
CA LYS A 47 6.40 -21.20 7.56
C LYS A 47 5.12 -21.96 7.94
N LEU A 48 4.31 -21.39 8.84
CA LEU A 48 3.07 -22.02 9.31
C LEU A 48 1.86 -21.80 8.38
N ASN A 49 1.96 -20.89 7.41
CA ASN A 49 0.85 -20.58 6.50
C ASN A 49 1.39 -20.27 5.10
N GLU A 50 1.36 -21.30 4.25
CA GLU A 50 1.88 -21.25 2.87
C GLU A 50 1.17 -20.18 2.01
N PRO A 51 -0.18 -20.03 2.02
CA PRO A 51 -0.84 -18.91 1.34
C PRO A 51 -0.40 -17.52 1.83
N LEU A 52 -0.14 -17.37 3.14
CA LEU A 52 0.33 -16.12 3.72
C LEU A 52 1.79 -15.83 3.31
N ALA A 53 2.66 -16.83 3.34
CA ALA A 53 4.03 -16.74 2.84
C ALA A 53 4.07 -16.30 1.38
N THR A 54 3.29 -16.97 0.52
CA THR A 54 3.20 -16.66 -0.91
C THR A 54 2.71 -15.23 -1.13
N THR A 55 1.70 -14.78 -0.37
CA THR A 55 1.21 -13.39 -0.45
C THR A 55 2.28 -12.38 -0.01
N CYS A 56 3.00 -12.65 1.08
CA CYS A 56 4.06 -11.78 1.57
C CYS A 56 5.22 -11.68 0.57
N TYR A 57 5.63 -12.80 -0.01
CA TYR A 57 6.64 -12.83 -1.07
C TYR A 57 6.19 -12.03 -2.28
N MET A 58 4.97 -12.27 -2.78
CA MET A 58 4.42 -11.54 -3.93
C MET A 58 4.26 -10.04 -3.65
N LYS A 59 4.00 -9.63 -2.41
CA LYS A 59 3.96 -8.21 -2.02
C LYS A 59 5.35 -7.56 -2.16
N GLU A 60 6.40 -8.21 -1.67
CA GLU A 60 7.77 -7.69 -1.80
C GLU A 60 8.26 -7.74 -3.26
N GLU A 61 7.90 -8.77 -4.02
CA GLU A 61 8.21 -8.86 -5.45
C GLU A 61 7.57 -7.70 -6.23
N LEU A 62 6.29 -7.38 -5.96
CA LEU A 62 5.61 -6.23 -6.56
C LEU A 62 6.34 -4.93 -6.22
N ARG A 63 6.78 -4.78 -4.98
CA ARG A 63 7.49 -3.60 -4.52
C ARG A 63 8.82 -3.38 -5.27
N ASN A 64 9.48 -4.47 -5.67
CA ASN A 64 10.70 -4.40 -6.44
C ASN A 64 10.48 -3.81 -7.86
N SER A 65 9.24 -3.74 -8.35
CA SER A 65 8.93 -3.10 -9.64
C SER A 65 9.28 -1.61 -9.67
N TRP A 66 9.18 -0.90 -8.53
CA TRP A 66 9.57 0.52 -8.42
C TRP A 66 11.08 0.75 -8.31
N HIS A 67 11.85 -0.30 -8.06
CA HIS A 67 13.32 -0.23 -7.90
C HIS A 67 14.06 -0.69 -9.18
N GLN A 68 13.34 -0.87 -10.28
CA GLN A 68 13.93 -1.20 -11.58
C GLN A 68 14.69 0.00 -12.17
N PRO A 69 15.71 -0.23 -13.00
CA PRO A 69 16.56 0.84 -13.53
C PRO A 69 15.81 1.79 -14.49
N ASP A 70 14.79 1.28 -15.18
CA ASP A 70 14.03 2.04 -16.15
C ASP A 70 12.58 1.54 -16.28
N LYS A 71 11.74 2.33 -16.96
CA LYS A 71 10.33 2.05 -17.19
C LYS A 71 10.10 0.72 -17.92
N THR A 72 11.00 0.33 -18.82
CA THR A 72 10.90 -0.91 -19.60
C THR A 72 11.15 -2.13 -18.71
N ALA A 73 12.15 -2.05 -17.85
CA ALA A 73 12.44 -3.07 -16.84
C ALA A 73 11.31 -3.18 -15.81
N ALA A 74 10.77 -2.05 -15.33
CA ALA A 74 9.60 -2.01 -14.46
C ALA A 74 8.36 -2.65 -15.10
N GLN A 75 8.11 -2.35 -16.37
CA GLN A 75 7.04 -2.94 -17.16
C GLN A 75 7.17 -4.47 -17.24
N ARG A 76 8.38 -4.99 -17.53
CA ARG A 76 8.62 -6.44 -17.54
C ARG A 76 8.37 -7.08 -16.17
N ALA A 77 8.87 -6.44 -15.11
CA ALA A 77 8.68 -6.93 -13.74
C ALA A 77 7.18 -6.97 -13.35
N LEU A 78 6.40 -5.94 -13.72
CA LEU A 78 4.95 -5.93 -13.51
C LEU A 78 4.23 -7.01 -14.32
N ASP A 79 4.60 -7.20 -15.59
CA ASP A 79 3.99 -8.21 -16.45
C ASP A 79 4.25 -9.64 -15.91
N GLU A 80 5.46 -9.91 -15.41
CA GLU A 80 5.79 -11.17 -14.75
C GLU A 80 5.02 -11.37 -13.45
N TRP A 81 4.95 -10.31 -12.63
CA TRP A 81 4.22 -10.34 -11.37
C TRP A 81 2.72 -10.58 -11.60
N GLU A 82 2.09 -9.93 -12.58
CA GLU A 82 0.69 -10.11 -12.93
C GLU A 82 0.40 -11.55 -13.37
N LYS A 83 1.29 -12.14 -14.19
CA LYS A 83 1.18 -13.55 -14.62
C LYS A 83 1.25 -14.50 -13.43
N LYS A 84 2.22 -14.31 -12.52
CA LYS A 84 2.35 -15.11 -11.29
C LYS A 84 1.12 -14.97 -10.41
N ALA A 85 0.64 -13.75 -10.20
CA ALA A 85 -0.54 -13.47 -9.37
C ALA A 85 -1.81 -14.09 -9.95
N ALA A 86 -1.99 -14.03 -11.28
CA ALA A 86 -3.12 -14.66 -11.96
C ALA A 86 -3.06 -16.20 -11.92
N ALA A 87 -1.86 -16.78 -12.00
CA ALA A 87 -1.64 -18.23 -11.93
C ALA A 87 -1.67 -18.79 -10.50
N SER A 88 -1.47 -17.95 -9.47
CA SER A 88 -1.54 -18.38 -8.07
C SER A 88 -2.93 -18.91 -7.72
N ASP A 89 -3.07 -19.89 -6.83
CA ASP A 89 -4.39 -20.34 -6.35
C ASP A 89 -5.03 -19.42 -5.30
N ILE A 90 -4.43 -18.24 -5.09
CA ILE A 90 -4.86 -17.27 -4.08
C ILE A 90 -5.78 -16.24 -4.74
N ASN A 91 -7.09 -16.38 -4.53
CA ASN A 91 -8.10 -15.49 -5.13
C ASN A 91 -7.83 -13.99 -4.95
N MET A 92 -7.24 -13.61 -3.83
CA MET A 92 -6.89 -12.21 -3.56
C MET A 92 -5.79 -11.70 -4.49
N LEU A 93 -4.76 -12.50 -4.77
CA LEU A 93 -3.71 -12.13 -5.72
C LEU A 93 -4.28 -12.02 -7.14
N LYS A 94 -5.18 -12.93 -7.53
CA LYS A 94 -5.91 -12.85 -8.81
C LYS A 94 -6.76 -11.58 -8.93
N GLN A 95 -7.36 -11.10 -7.85
CA GLN A 95 -8.13 -9.85 -7.87
C GLN A 95 -7.20 -8.64 -7.90
N PHE A 96 -6.11 -8.69 -7.13
CA PHE A 96 -5.15 -7.60 -7.04
C PHE A 96 -4.39 -7.39 -8.35
N SER A 97 -4.10 -8.46 -9.10
CA SER A 97 -3.50 -8.33 -10.45
C SER A 97 -4.38 -7.53 -11.41
N LYS A 98 -5.70 -7.68 -11.35
CA LYS A 98 -6.64 -6.87 -12.16
C LYS A 98 -6.59 -5.39 -11.78
N ILE A 99 -6.42 -5.09 -10.49
CA ILE A 99 -6.27 -3.70 -10.02
C ILE A 99 -4.97 -3.11 -10.54
N ILE A 100 -3.85 -3.84 -10.43
CA ILE A 100 -2.54 -3.40 -10.95
C ILE A 100 -2.63 -3.16 -12.46
N ALA A 101 -3.22 -4.09 -13.22
CA ALA A 101 -3.43 -3.93 -14.66
C ALA A 101 -4.26 -2.67 -15.01
N THR A 102 -5.27 -2.35 -14.19
CA THR A 102 -6.12 -1.16 -14.37
C THR A 102 -5.34 0.14 -14.16
N TYR A 103 -4.46 0.18 -13.16
CA TYR A 103 -3.68 1.37 -12.81
C TYR A 103 -2.25 1.36 -13.38
N ARG A 104 -1.95 0.42 -14.27
CA ARG A 104 -0.60 0.16 -14.80
C ARG A 104 0.08 1.40 -15.39
N SER A 105 -0.66 2.21 -16.13
CA SER A 105 -0.14 3.45 -16.72
C SER A 105 0.32 4.44 -15.64
N GLY A 106 -0.46 4.60 -14.56
CA GLY A 106 -0.11 5.46 -13.43
C GLY A 106 1.08 4.93 -12.63
N ILE A 107 1.20 3.61 -12.47
CA ILE A 107 2.36 2.99 -11.82
C ILE A 107 3.63 3.26 -12.62
N LEU A 108 3.59 3.03 -13.94
CA LEU A 108 4.75 3.24 -14.81
C LEU A 108 5.11 4.71 -15.01
N ALA A 109 4.16 5.63 -14.82
CA ALA A 109 4.43 7.06 -14.84
C ALA A 109 5.43 7.50 -13.76
N TYR A 110 5.59 6.72 -12.68
CA TYR A 110 6.63 6.94 -11.67
C TYR A 110 8.03 7.15 -12.29
N PHE A 111 8.33 6.41 -13.35
CA PHE A 111 9.63 6.44 -14.04
C PHE A 111 9.79 7.63 -14.99
N ASP A 112 8.68 8.25 -15.43
CA ASP A 112 8.74 9.41 -16.31
C ASP A 112 9.16 10.68 -15.55
N PHE A 113 8.99 10.69 -14.22
CA PHE A 113 9.22 11.84 -13.35
C PHE A 113 10.38 11.67 -12.36
N ASN A 114 11.30 10.71 -12.58
CA ASN A 114 12.39 10.37 -11.66
C ASN A 114 11.92 10.13 -10.21
N GLY A 115 10.76 9.49 -10.07
CA GLY A 115 10.10 9.25 -8.80
C GLY A 115 9.00 10.27 -8.51
N LEU A 116 7.79 9.77 -8.25
CA LEU A 116 6.67 10.59 -7.78
C LEU A 116 6.72 10.65 -6.25
N SER A 117 6.96 11.84 -5.70
CA SER A 117 6.80 12.10 -4.26
C SER A 117 5.33 12.34 -3.93
N THR A 118 4.86 11.75 -2.84
CA THR A 118 3.53 12.07 -2.27
C THR A 118 3.51 13.43 -1.58
N GLY A 119 4.66 14.07 -1.35
CA GLY A 119 4.80 15.31 -0.60
C GLY A 119 3.90 16.47 -1.07
N PRO A 120 3.87 16.82 -2.37
CA PRO A 120 2.96 17.86 -2.86
C PRO A 120 1.48 17.52 -2.65
N LEU A 121 1.11 16.26 -2.86
CA LEU A 121 -0.26 15.77 -2.68
C LEU A 121 -0.67 15.76 -1.20
N GLU A 122 0.24 15.34 -0.32
CA GLU A 122 0.08 15.43 1.14
C GLU A 122 -0.03 16.88 1.60
N GLY A 123 0.78 17.79 1.05
CA GLY A 123 0.71 19.23 1.32
C GLY A 123 -0.66 19.82 0.98
N ILE A 124 -1.21 19.47 -0.18
CA ILE A 124 -2.57 19.88 -0.58
C ILE A 124 -3.61 19.27 0.37
N ASN A 125 -3.56 17.97 0.65
CA ASN A 125 -4.50 17.29 1.56
C ASN A 125 -4.49 17.89 2.98
N ASN A 126 -3.30 18.26 3.46
CA ASN A 126 -3.10 18.92 4.75
C ASN A 126 -3.71 20.32 4.80
N LYS A 127 -3.92 20.99 3.65
CA LYS A 127 -4.62 22.28 3.60
C LYS A 127 -6.14 22.12 3.37
N ILE A 128 -6.57 21.13 2.59
CA ILE A 128 -8.01 20.84 2.37
C ILE A 128 -8.71 20.46 3.66
N THR A 129 -8.08 19.64 4.51
CA THR A 129 -8.69 19.17 5.75
C THR A 129 -9.04 20.30 6.72
N PRO A 130 -8.13 21.24 7.04
CA PRO A 130 -8.45 22.46 7.79
C PRO A 130 -9.53 23.32 7.12
N LEU A 131 -9.47 23.53 5.80
CA LEU A 131 -10.47 24.31 5.07
C LEU A 131 -11.89 23.76 5.31
N HIS A 132 -12.06 22.44 5.17
CA HIS A 132 -13.34 21.78 5.41
C HIS A 132 -13.79 21.89 6.89
N LYS A 133 -12.84 21.75 7.83
CA LYS A 133 -13.11 21.89 9.28
C LYS A 133 -13.54 23.30 9.66
N MET A 134 -12.85 24.33 9.17
CA MET A 134 -13.18 25.74 9.44
C MET A 134 -14.54 26.14 8.87
N ALA A 135 -14.94 25.54 7.75
CA ALA A 135 -16.25 25.78 7.15
C ALA A 135 -17.40 25.02 7.85
N TYR A 136 -17.10 24.11 8.79
CA TYR A 136 -18.06 23.16 9.37
C TYR A 136 -18.78 22.32 8.29
N GLY A 137 -18.06 22.00 7.23
CA GLY A 137 -18.58 21.30 6.05
C GLY A 137 -19.16 22.23 4.99
N PHE A 138 -19.07 21.81 3.73
CA PHE A 138 -19.65 22.53 2.60
C PHE A 138 -20.92 21.83 2.13
N ARG A 139 -22.00 22.58 1.96
CA ARG A 139 -23.27 22.08 1.40
C ARG A 139 -23.27 22.05 -0.13
N ASP A 140 -22.49 22.95 -0.73
CA ASP A 140 -22.32 23.08 -2.18
C ASP A 140 -20.94 22.53 -2.57
N VAL A 141 -20.96 21.46 -3.37
CA VAL A 141 -19.76 20.77 -3.84
C VAL A 141 -19.00 21.61 -4.87
N GLU A 142 -19.69 22.38 -5.71
CA GLU A 142 -19.05 23.24 -6.71
C GLU A 142 -18.31 24.39 -6.02
N PHE A 143 -18.94 24.98 -5.01
CA PHE A 143 -18.26 25.98 -4.18
C PHE A 143 -17.04 25.41 -3.45
N PHE A 144 -17.13 24.17 -2.96
CA PHE A 144 -15.98 23.50 -2.33
C PHE A 144 -14.83 23.27 -3.33
N LYS A 145 -15.12 22.84 -4.57
CA LYS A 145 -14.11 22.69 -5.63
C LYS A 145 -13.40 24.02 -5.92
N VAL A 146 -14.15 25.12 -6.04
CA VAL A 146 -13.57 26.45 -6.24
C VAL A 146 -12.63 26.83 -5.10
N LYS A 147 -13.01 26.55 -3.84
CA LYS A 147 -12.15 26.77 -2.68
C LYS A 147 -10.88 25.89 -2.70
N ILE A 148 -10.97 24.64 -3.19
CA ILE A 148 -9.81 23.76 -3.42
C ILE A 148 -8.91 24.29 -4.53
N MET A 149 -9.46 24.84 -5.61
CA MET A 149 -8.64 25.42 -6.67
C MET A 149 -7.93 26.68 -6.19
N ALA A 150 -8.57 27.53 -5.38
CA ALA A 150 -7.98 28.76 -4.83
C ALA A 150 -6.96 28.52 -3.69
N LEU A 151 -6.80 27.29 -3.22
CA LEU A 151 -5.99 26.96 -2.04
C LEU A 151 -4.48 27.24 -2.21
N HIS A 152 -4.02 27.30 -3.46
CA HIS A 152 -2.64 27.66 -3.80
C HIS A 152 -2.38 29.18 -3.66
N GLU A 153 -3.41 30.01 -3.72
CA GLU A 153 -3.33 31.48 -3.57
C GLU A 153 -3.35 31.90 -2.09
N THR A 154 -3.90 31.06 -1.21
CA THR A 154 -3.88 31.28 0.24
C THR A 154 -2.57 30.80 0.87
N SER A 155 -1.72 31.75 1.27
CA SER A 155 -0.66 31.55 2.24
C SER A 155 -1.26 31.53 3.64
N TYR A 156 -1.58 30.34 4.15
CA TYR A 156 -1.80 30.17 5.58
C TYR A 156 -0.45 30.34 6.28
N VAL A 157 -0.07 31.59 6.57
CA VAL A 157 0.86 31.86 7.65
C VAL A 157 0.11 31.42 8.91
N LEU A 158 0.51 30.28 9.48
CA LEU A 158 0.10 29.89 10.81
C LEU A 158 0.75 30.88 11.78
N VAL A 159 0.13 32.05 11.94
CA VAL A 159 0.46 32.96 13.03
C VAL A 159 -0.21 32.37 14.26
N GLY A 160 0.60 31.71 15.08
CA GLY A 160 0.32 31.38 16.47
C GLY A 160 1.44 31.95 17.33
#